data_AF-A0A558R7D0-F1
#
_entry.id   AF-A0A558R7D0-F1
#
_cell.length_a   1.000
_cell.length_b   1.000
_cell.length_c   1.000
_cell.angle_alpha   90.00
_cell.angle_beta   90.00
_cell.angle_gamma   90.00
#
_symmetry.space_group_name_H-M   'P 1'
#
loop_
_entity.id
_entity.type
_entity.pdbx_description
1 polymer ?
#
loop_
_entity_poly.entity_id
_entity_poly.type
_entity_poly.pdbx_seq_one_letter_code
_entity_poly.pdbx_strand_id
1 'polypeptide(L)'
;MIRILLAEDDASMREYLARALERVGYAVTAVDCGTAALPLLENRPFDLLLTDIVMPGMDGIELAQHAGTIAPSMRVMFITGFAAVSLRGGHAPANAKILSKPFHLRELVAEVDRMFMVGEASEL
;
A
#
# COMPACT_ATOMS: atom_id res chain seq x y z
N MET A 1 -10.08 1.35 -13.71
CA MET A 1 -9.22 0.25 -13.20
C MET A 1 -8.36 0.84 -12.11
N ILE A 2 -8.40 0.27 -10.90
CA ILE A 2 -7.64 0.77 -9.75
C ILE A 2 -6.16 0.39 -9.92
N ARG A 3 -5.28 1.38 -9.73
CA ARG A 3 -3.81 1.27 -9.87
C ARG A 3 -3.15 1.24 -8.51
N ILE A 4 -2.36 0.21 -8.27
CA ILE A 4 -1.65 -0.05 -7.03
C ILE A 4 -0.15 0.12 -7.26
N LEU A 5 0.50 0.97 -6.46
CA LEU A 5 1.95 0.97 -6.32
C LEU A 5 2.31 0.04 -5.16
N LEU A 6 2.98 -1.07 -5.46
CA LEU A 6 3.44 -2.05 -4.48
C LEU A 6 4.93 -1.85 -4.21
N ALA A 7 5.32 -1.57 -2.97
CA ALA A 7 6.72 -1.51 -2.53
C ALA A 7 6.99 -2.61 -1.48
N GLU A 8 7.84 -3.58 -1.83
CA GLU A 8 8.18 -4.74 -0.98
C GLU A 8 9.58 -5.19 -1.40
N ASP A 9 10.53 -5.29 -0.47
CA ASP A 9 11.93 -5.59 -0.77
C ASP A 9 12.15 -7.08 -1.06
N ASP A 10 11.40 -7.97 -0.40
CA ASP A 10 11.44 -9.40 -0.71
C ASP A 10 10.84 -9.69 -2.10
N ALA A 11 11.69 -10.17 -3.01
CA ALA A 11 11.30 -10.42 -4.40
C ALA A 11 10.18 -11.46 -4.55
N SER A 12 10.20 -12.50 -3.71
CA SER A 12 9.22 -13.59 -3.79
C SER A 12 7.85 -13.12 -3.29
N MET A 13 7.83 -12.40 -2.17
CA MET A 13 6.64 -11.77 -1.63
C MET A 13 6.08 -10.73 -2.61
N ARG A 14 6.94 -9.85 -3.14
CA ARG A 14 6.55 -8.82 -4.10
C ARG A 14 5.84 -9.41 -5.32
N GLU A 15 6.43 -10.45 -5.93
CA GLU A 15 5.82 -11.13 -7.08
C GLU A 15 4.51 -11.84 -6.69
N TYR A 16 4.48 -12.48 -5.52
CA TYR A 16 3.32 -13.20 -5.04
C TYR A 16 2.12 -12.26 -4.78
N LEU A 17 2.35 -11.12 -4.14
CA LEU A 17 1.33 -10.10 -3.87
C LEU A 17 0.84 -9.44 -5.17
N ALA A 18 1.76 -9.08 -6.07
CA ALA A 18 1.41 -8.47 -7.36
C ALA A 18 0.48 -9.39 -8.16
N ARG A 19 0.87 -10.67 -8.34
CA ARG A 19 0.05 -11.65 -9.06
C ARG A 19 -1.32 -11.84 -8.43
N ALA A 20 -1.43 -11.81 -7.10
CA ALA A 20 -2.70 -11.98 -6.42
C ALA A 20 -3.69 -10.83 -6.72
N LEU A 21 -3.19 -9.59 -6.69
CA LEU A 21 -3.98 -8.38 -6.96
C LEU A 21 -4.33 -8.25 -8.45
N GLU A 22 -3.40 -8.56 -9.34
CA GLU A 22 -3.64 -8.55 -10.79
C GLU A 22 -4.73 -9.56 -11.19
N ARG A 23 -4.74 -10.75 -10.57
CA ARG A 23 -5.76 -11.78 -10.82
C ARG A 23 -7.19 -11.35 -10.51
N VAL A 24 -7.37 -10.34 -9.66
CA VAL A 24 -8.69 -9.80 -9.31
C VAL A 24 -8.99 -8.47 -10.01
N GLY A 25 -8.15 -8.06 -10.98
CA GLY A 25 -8.41 -6.94 -11.88
C GLY A 25 -7.74 -5.61 -11.51
N TYR A 26 -6.84 -5.61 -10.53
CA TYR A 26 -6.02 -4.43 -10.22
C TYR A 26 -4.84 -4.28 -11.19
N ALA A 27 -4.47 -3.04 -11.52
CA ALA A 27 -3.23 -2.75 -12.22
C ALA A 27 -2.12 -2.52 -11.19
N VAL A 28 -1.16 -3.45 -11.09
CA VAL A 28 -0.08 -3.33 -10.12
C VAL A 28 1.18 -2.82 -10.81
N THR A 29 1.86 -1.87 -10.19
CA THR A 29 3.29 -1.68 -10.44
C THR A 29 4.06 -1.96 -9.17
N ALA A 30 4.96 -2.94 -9.24
CA ALA A 30 5.77 -3.37 -8.12
C ALA A 30 7.20 -2.80 -8.22
N VAL A 31 7.73 -2.35 -7.09
CA VAL A 31 9.12 -1.91 -6.90
C VAL A 31 9.70 -2.55 -5.65
N ASP A 32 11.03 -2.63 -5.59
CA ASP A 32 11.77 -3.31 -4.52
C ASP A 32 12.15 -2.41 -3.34
N CYS A 33 11.91 -1.10 -3.44
CA CYS A 33 12.25 -0.16 -2.38
C CYS A 33 11.49 1.17 -2.50
N GLY A 34 11.46 1.95 -1.41
CA GLY A 34 10.81 3.26 -1.39
C GLY A 34 11.45 4.29 -2.33
N THR A 35 12.76 4.24 -2.52
CA THR A 35 13.46 5.17 -3.44
C THR A 35 13.09 4.93 -4.91
N ALA A 36 12.81 3.68 -5.31
CA ALA A 36 12.29 3.36 -6.63
C ALA A 36 10.81 3.74 -6.80
N ALA A 37 10.05 3.84 -5.70
CA ALA A 37 8.65 4.24 -5.71
C ALA A 37 8.46 5.74 -5.96
N LEU A 38 9.33 6.59 -5.41
CA LEU A 38 9.18 8.06 -5.46
C LEU A 38 9.02 8.64 -6.88
N PRO A 39 9.92 8.37 -7.85
CA PRO A 39 9.75 8.91 -9.20
C PRO A 39 8.45 8.45 -9.86
N LEU A 40 7.91 7.30 -9.47
CA LEU A 40 6.66 6.79 -10.03
C LEU A 40 5.46 7.57 -9.50
N LEU A 41 5.48 7.97 -8.22
CA LEU A 41 4.43 8.79 -7.61
C LEU A 41 4.32 10.16 -8.29
N GLU A 42 5.43 10.73 -8.74
CA GLU A 42 5.45 12.03 -9.43
C GLU A 42 4.97 11.96 -10.87
N ASN A 43 5.26 10.86 -11.57
CA ASN A 43 5.05 10.76 -13.02
C ASN A 43 3.70 10.14 -13.42
N ARG A 44 3.02 9.44 -12.51
CA ARG A 44 1.73 8.80 -12.81
C ARG A 44 0.83 8.71 -11.59
N PRO A 45 -0.50 8.83 -11.78
CA PRO A 45 -1.42 8.69 -10.66
C PRO A 45 -1.54 7.22 -10.22
N PHE A 46 -1.62 7.03 -8.90
CA PHE A 46 -1.94 5.76 -8.25
C PHE A 46 -3.10 5.96 -7.29
N ASP A 47 -3.89 4.92 -7.09
CA ASP A 47 -5.06 4.92 -6.22
C ASP A 47 -4.75 4.35 -4.83
N LEU A 48 -3.78 3.43 -4.76
CA LEU A 48 -3.29 2.81 -3.52
C LEU A 48 -1.77 2.70 -3.54
N LEU A 49 -1.13 3.15 -2.46
CA LEU A 49 0.19 2.69 -2.05
C LEU A 49 0.03 1.49 -1.12
N LEU A 50 0.58 0.36 -1.52
CA LEU A 50 0.69 -0.86 -0.73
C LEU A 50 2.17 -1.08 -0.43
N THR A 51 2.60 -0.98 0.83
CA THR A 51 4.04 -0.98 1.15
C THR A 51 4.36 -1.81 2.38
N ASP A 52 5.47 -2.57 2.35
CA ASP A 52 6.12 -2.95 3.62
C ASP A 52 6.68 -1.69 4.28
N ILE A 53 6.77 -1.72 5.60
CA ILE A 53 7.39 -0.69 6.40
C ILE A 53 8.88 -0.93 6.48
N VAL A 54 9.31 -2.17 6.73
CA VAL A 54 10.73 -2.46 6.91
C VAL A 54 11.34 -2.67 5.54
N MET A 55 11.92 -1.61 4.99
CA MET A 55 12.67 -1.64 3.73
C MET A 55 14.02 -0.94 3.90
N PRO A 56 15.07 -1.36 3.18
CA PRO A 56 16.36 -0.69 3.21
C PRO A 56 16.30 0.69 2.55
N GLY A 57 17.02 1.66 3.13
CA GLY A 57 17.06 3.03 2.64
C GLY A 57 15.85 3.83 3.11
N MET A 58 14.81 3.92 2.26
CA MET A 58 13.55 4.59 2.58
C MET A 58 12.55 3.56 3.09
N ASP A 59 12.08 3.76 4.31
CA ASP A 59 11.07 2.90 4.93
C ASP A 59 9.66 3.21 4.39
N GLY A 60 8.70 2.30 4.62
CA GLY A 60 7.35 2.48 4.10
C GLY A 60 6.61 3.67 4.70
N ILE A 61 6.94 4.08 5.93
CA ILE A 61 6.30 5.22 6.60
C ILE A 61 6.74 6.52 5.94
N GLU A 62 8.05 6.67 5.71
CA GLU A 62 8.62 7.80 5.00
C GLU A 62 8.04 7.87 3.58
N LEU A 63 7.99 6.74 2.85
CA LEU A 63 7.35 6.68 1.54
C LEU A 63 5.88 7.12 1.58
N ALA A 64 5.11 6.68 2.57
CA ALA A 64 3.71 7.07 2.74
C ALA A 64 3.53 8.57 3.02
N GLN A 65 4.46 9.20 3.73
CA GLN A 65 4.44 10.65 3.96
C GLN A 65 4.70 11.43 2.68
N HIS A 66 5.69 11.01 1.89
CA HIS A 66 5.94 11.60 0.56
C HIS A 66 4.74 11.43 -0.37
N ALA A 67 4.19 10.22 -0.41
CA ALA A 67 2.96 9.90 -1.11
C ALA A 67 1.80 10.83 -0.72
N GLY A 68 1.57 11.04 0.58
CA GLY A 68 0.51 11.95 1.06
C GLY A 68 0.72 13.41 0.67
N THR A 69 1.97 13.83 0.45
CA THR A 69 2.31 15.18 -0.03
C THR A 69 2.08 15.32 -1.54
N ILE A 70 2.45 14.29 -2.32
CA ILE A 70 2.36 14.30 -3.79
C ILE A 70 0.93 14.00 -4.27
N ALA A 71 0.26 13.05 -3.63
CA ALA A 71 -1.06 12.56 -4.00
C ALA A 71 -1.95 12.40 -2.74
N PRO A 72 -2.53 13.51 -2.21
CA PRO A 72 -3.30 13.49 -0.96
C PRO A 72 -4.55 12.60 -0.97
N SER A 73 -5.09 12.28 -2.16
CA SER A 73 -6.23 11.37 -2.33
C SER A 73 -5.84 9.89 -2.40
N MET A 74 -4.55 9.60 -2.54
CA MET A 74 -4.06 8.22 -2.63
C MET A 74 -4.25 7.53 -1.28
N ARG A 75 -4.83 6.34 -1.30
CA ARG A 75 -4.97 5.53 -0.09
C ARG A 75 -3.65 4.84 0.24
N VAL A 76 -3.42 4.53 1.50
CA VAL A 76 -2.20 3.86 1.96
C VAL A 76 -2.58 2.62 2.76
N MET A 77 -1.95 1.49 2.45
CA MET A 77 -1.99 0.28 3.27
C MET A 77 -0.56 -0.21 3.51
N PHE A 78 -0.25 -0.46 4.78
CA PHE A 78 0.98 -1.10 5.20
C PHE A 78 0.80 -2.61 5.30
N ILE A 79 1.76 -3.37 4.80
CA ILE A 79 1.86 -4.82 5.01
C ILE A 79 3.09 -5.08 5.88
N THR A 80 2.94 -5.42 7.15
CA THR A 80 4.13 -5.57 8.01
C THR A 80 4.02 -6.66 9.06
N GLY A 81 5.11 -7.36 9.32
CA GLY A 81 5.26 -8.22 10.51
C GLY A 81 5.65 -7.44 11.76
N PHE A 82 5.91 -6.15 11.63
CA PHE A 82 6.42 -5.31 12.70
C PHE A 82 5.26 -4.70 13.51
N ALA A 83 5.13 -5.13 14.76
CA ALA A 83 4.07 -4.65 15.67
C ALA A 83 4.13 -3.14 16.00
N ALA A 84 5.22 -2.43 15.64
CA ALA A 84 5.44 -1.08 16.14
C ALA A 84 4.77 0.06 15.34
N VAL A 85 3.96 -0.24 14.32
CA VAL A 85 3.18 0.78 13.60
C VAL A 85 2.15 1.43 14.50
N SER A 86 1.51 0.65 15.38
CA SER A 86 0.56 1.17 16.36
C SER A 86 1.22 2.09 17.41
N LEU A 87 2.56 2.07 17.53
CA LEU A 87 3.30 2.85 18.55
C LEU A 87 3.86 4.17 18.02
N ARG A 88 3.96 4.39 16.70
CA ARG A 88 4.44 5.66 16.13
C ARG A 88 3.30 6.63 15.90
N GLY A 89 2.79 7.16 17.01
CA GLY A 89 1.82 8.24 17.03
C GLY A 89 2.17 9.38 16.06
N GLY A 90 1.24 9.68 15.16
CA GLY A 90 1.19 10.94 14.40
C GLY A 90 1.85 10.98 13.01
N HIS A 91 2.56 9.94 12.58
CA HIS A 91 3.39 10.01 11.36
C HIS A 91 2.86 9.25 10.15
N ALA A 92 1.97 8.28 10.34
CA ALA A 92 1.24 7.65 9.24
C ALA A 92 0.05 8.53 8.82
N PRO A 93 -0.34 8.55 7.53
CA PRO A 93 -1.57 9.20 7.10
C PRO A 93 -2.76 8.74 7.95
N ALA A 94 -3.63 9.67 8.35
CA ALA A 94 -4.74 9.39 9.28
C ALA A 94 -5.70 8.29 8.77
N ASN A 95 -5.72 8.03 7.47
CA ASN A 95 -6.53 7.03 6.79
C ASN A 95 -5.75 5.76 6.38
N ALA A 96 -4.51 5.59 6.84
CA ALA A 96 -3.70 4.43 6.50
C ALA A 96 -4.27 3.14 7.14
N LYS A 97 -4.30 2.06 6.37
CA LYS A 97 -4.65 0.71 6.82
C LYS A 97 -3.41 -0.11 7.09
N ILE A 98 -3.54 -1.12 7.95
CA ILE A 98 -2.44 -2.03 8.29
C ILE A 98 -2.95 -3.47 8.13
N LEU A 99 -2.18 -4.27 7.42
CA LEU A 99 -2.32 -5.72 7.31
C LEU A 99 -1.08 -6.38 7.93
N SER A 100 -1.28 -7.11 9.02
CA SER A 100 -0.17 -7.73 9.75
C SER A 100 0.28 -9.04 9.12
N LYS A 101 1.60 -9.25 8.96
CA LYS A 101 2.19 -10.57 8.63
C LYS A 101 2.16 -11.48 9.89
N PRO A 102 1.84 -12.79 9.77
CA PRO A 102 1.41 -13.49 8.57
C PRO A 102 -0.08 -13.23 8.25
N PHE A 103 -0.42 -13.21 6.96
CA PHE A 103 -1.78 -13.06 6.45
C PHE A 103 -2.03 -14.02 5.27
N HIS A 104 -3.29 -14.22 4.93
CA HIS A 104 -3.68 -14.95 3.72
C HIS A 104 -3.92 -13.99 2.54
N LEU A 105 -3.61 -14.39 1.30
CA LEU A 105 -3.87 -13.55 0.10
C LEU A 105 -5.33 -13.10 -0.02
N ARG A 106 -6.27 -13.93 0.42
CA ARG A 106 -7.70 -13.59 0.44
C ARG A 106 -7.99 -12.41 1.37
N GLU A 107 -7.25 -12.29 2.46
CA GLU A 107 -7.38 -11.17 3.41
C GLU A 107 -6.83 -9.88 2.81
N LEU A 108 -5.67 -9.96 2.13
CA LEU A 108 -5.12 -8.84 1.37
C LEU A 108 -6.12 -8.31 0.35
N VAL A 109 -6.61 -9.19 -0.53
CA VAL A 109 -7.57 -8.82 -1.57
C VAL A 109 -8.83 -8.24 -0.95
N ALA A 110 -9.39 -8.87 0.08
CA ALA A 110 -10.59 -8.39 0.73
C ALA A 110 -10.40 -7.01 1.38
N GLU A 111 -9.24 -6.72 1.97
CA GLU A 111 -8.98 -5.40 2.56
C GLU A 111 -8.79 -4.33 1.48
N VAL A 112 -8.08 -4.66 0.39
CA VAL A 112 -7.97 -3.75 -0.77
C VAL A 112 -9.36 -3.46 -1.35
N ASP A 113 -10.19 -4.48 -1.56
CA ASP A 113 -11.57 -4.33 -2.03
C ASP A 113 -12.37 -3.40 -1.12
N ARG A 114 -12.34 -3.62 0.21
CA ARG A 114 -13.03 -2.76 1.19
C ARG A 114 -12.58 -1.31 1.11
N MET A 115 -11.30 -1.05 0.85
CA MET A 115 -10.81 0.32 0.71
C MET A 115 -11.45 1.03 -0.48
N PHE A 116 -11.84 0.31 -1.54
CA PHE A 116 -12.46 0.88 -2.74
C PHE A 116 -13.99 0.73 -2.80
N MET A 117 -14.60 -0.14 -1.99
CA MET A 117 -16.05 -0.34 -1.96
C MET A 117 -16.84 0.68 -1.12
N VAL A 118 -16.19 1.59 -0.39
CA VAL A 118 -16.91 2.64 0.35
C VAL A 118 -17.38 3.74 -0.62
N GLY A 119 -18.55 3.52 -1.20
CA GLY A 119 -19.28 4.45 -2.07
C GLY A 119 -20.80 4.25 -2.16
N GLU A 120 -21.41 3.27 -1.47
CA GLU A 120 -22.87 3.02 -1.55
C GLU A 120 -23.60 2.84 -0.21
N ALA A 121 -23.02 3.27 0.92
CA ALA A 121 -23.69 3.15 2.21
C ALA A 121 -23.65 4.47 3.01
N SER A 122 -24.26 5.52 2.47
CA SER A 122 -24.79 6.62 3.30
C SER A 122 -25.74 7.55 2.51
N GLU A 123 -26.81 7.02 1.93
CA GLU A 123 -28.04 7.79 1.63
C GLU A 123 -29.25 6.91 1.96
N LEU A 124 -29.58 6.82 3.25
CA LEU A 124 -30.93 6.52 3.76
C LEU A 124 -31.18 7.38 5.00
#